data_AF-A0A5J4PEX7-F1
#
_entry.id   AF-A0A5J4PEX7-F1
#
_cell.length_a   1.000
_cell.length_b   1.000
_cell.length_c   1.000
_cell.angle_alpha   90.00
_cell.angle_beta   90.00
_cell.angle_gamma   90.00
#
_symmetry.space_group_name_H-M   'P 1'
#
loop_
_entity.id
_entity.type
_entity.pdbx_description
1 polymer ?
#
loop_
_entity_poly.entity_id
_entity_poly.type
_entity_poly.pdbx_seq_one_letter_code
_entity_poly.pdbx_strand_id
1 'polypeptide(L)' 'MSYKWNYRPITHEQEERSRVLAQELEIDPIVGRLLTQRGITNSSEAETFFYPQLSDLHDPFLMKNMV' A
#
# COMPACT_ATOMS: atom_id res chain seq x y z
N MET A 1 -16.05 9.38 -26.32
CA MET A 1 -15.66 8.36 -25.33
C MET A 1 -16.48 8.56 -24.05
N SER A 2 -17.04 7.51 -23.44
CA SER A 2 -17.60 7.60 -22.08
C SER A 2 -16.57 7.10 -21.07
N TYR A 3 -16.13 7.97 -20.16
CA TYR A 3 -15.26 7.57 -19.05
C TYR A 3 -16.11 7.03 -17.92
N LYS A 4 -15.90 5.77 -17.52
CA LYS A 4 -16.56 5.17 -16.36
C LYS A 4 -15.58 5.14 -15.19
N TRP A 5 -15.82 5.98 -14.21
CA TRP A 5 -15.04 5.98 -12.96
C TRP A 5 -15.41 4.76 -12.12
N ASN A 6 -14.41 3.97 -11.76
CA ASN A 6 -14.59 2.78 -10.93
C ASN A 6 -14.09 3.07 -9.52
N TYR A 7 -14.99 3.56 -8.66
CA TYR A 7 -14.72 3.71 -7.24
C TYR A 7 -14.95 2.37 -6.54
N ARG A 8 -13.96 1.94 -5.74
CA ARG A 8 -14.07 0.75 -4.89
C ARG A 8 -14.11 1.21 -3.43
N PRO A 9 -15.27 1.15 -2.76
CA PRO A 9 -15.33 1.45 -1.33
C PRO A 9 -14.54 0.40 -0.56
N ILE A 10 -13.96 0.81 0.57
CA ILE A 10 -13.34 -0.14 1.50
C ILE A 10 -14.41 -0.79 2.39
N THR A 11 -14.12 -1.99 2.86
CA THR A 11 -14.98 -2.69 3.83
C THR A 11 -14.84 -2.06 5.22
N HIS A 12 -15.79 -2.36 6.12
CA HIS A 12 -15.72 -1.91 7.51
C HIS A 12 -14.45 -2.39 8.23
N GLU A 13 -14.01 -3.61 7.93
CA GLU A 13 -12.77 -4.18 8.48
C GLU A 13 -11.54 -3.41 7.99
N GLN A 14 -11.50 -3.04 6.71
CA GLN A 14 -10.44 -2.21 6.15
C GLN A 14 -10.45 -0.79 6.74
N GLU A 15 -11.63 -0.23 7.04
CA GLU A 15 -11.75 1.08 7.67
C GLU A 15 -11.16 1.06 9.08
N GLU A 16 -11.41 0.01 9.86
CA GLU A 16 -10.80 -0.18 11.19
C GLU A 16 -9.28 -0.31 11.08
N ARG A 17 -8.79 -1.23 10.22
CA ARG A 17 -7.34 -1.41 10.01
C ARG A 17 -6.66 -0.12 9.57
N SER A 18 -7.29 0.67 8.70
CA SER A 18 -6.75 1.93 8.23
C SER A 18 -6.59 2.97 9.33
N ARG A 19 -7.51 2.98 10.32
CA ARG A 19 -7.42 3.87 11.49
C ARG A 19 -6.30 3.46 12.42
N VAL A 20 -6.19 2.16 12.72
CA VAL A 20 -5.10 1.62 13.54
C VAL A 20 -3.75 1.92 12.89
N LEU A 21 -3.60 1.62 11.59
CA LEU A 21 -2.38 1.88 10.84
C LEU A 21 -2.02 3.37 10.78
N ALA A 22 -3.01 4.25 10.58
CA ALA A 22 -2.78 5.70 10.58
C ALA A 22 -2.28 6.20 11.93
N GLN A 23 -2.84 5.67 13.02
CA GLN A 23 -2.43 6.00 14.37
C GLN A 23 -1.01 5.49 14.69
N GLU A 24 -0.70 4.24 14.33
CA GLU A 24 0.64 3.64 14.53
C GLU A 24 1.74 4.42 13.81
N LEU A 25 1.46 4.89 12.60
CA LEU A 25 2.41 5.62 11.76
C LEU A 25 2.40 7.14 12.00
N GLU A 26 1.53 7.63 12.88
CA GLU A 26 1.31 9.06 13.13
C GLU A 26 1.05 9.88 11.84
N ILE A 27 0.26 9.32 10.94
CA ILE A 27 -0.10 9.93 9.64
C ILE A 27 -1.59 10.31 9.59
N ASP A 28 -1.95 11.13 8.59
CA ASP A 28 -3.35 11.49 8.37
C ASP A 28 -4.21 10.23 8.07
N PRO A 29 -5.43 10.12 8.63
CA PRO A 29 -6.34 9.00 8.37
C PRO A 29 -6.58 8.71 6.89
N ILE A 30 -6.56 9.73 6.02
CA ILE A 30 -6.72 9.51 4.58
C ILE A 30 -5.55 8.72 3.99
N VAL A 31 -4.33 8.91 4.51
CA VAL A 31 -3.13 8.19 4.06
C VAL A 31 -3.20 6.74 4.53
N GLY A 32 -3.58 6.49 5.78
CA GLY A 32 -3.82 5.12 6.27
C GLY A 32 -4.86 4.36 5.44
N ARG A 33 -5.93 5.05 5.01
CA ARG A 33 -6.94 4.51 4.09
C ARG A 33 -6.36 4.14 2.74
N LEU A 34 -5.54 5.02 2.17
CA LEU A 34 -4.89 4.81 0.87
C LEU A 34 -3.86 3.67 0.92
N LEU A 35 -3.15 3.49 2.04
CA LEU A 35 -2.25 2.36 2.28
C LEU A 35 -3.03 1.04 2.33
N THR A 36 -4.12 1.02 3.11
CA THR A 36 -4.98 -0.17 3.21
C THR A 36 -5.58 -0.57 1.85
N GLN A 37 -6.00 0.40 1.05
CA GLN A 37 -6.48 0.16 -0.32
C GLN A 37 -5.39 -0.40 -1.26
N ARG A 38 -4.12 -0.12 -0.99
CA ARG A 38 -2.96 -0.67 -1.69
C ARG A 38 -2.55 -2.06 -1.18
N GLY A 39 -3.23 -2.58 -0.17
CA GLY A 39 -2.90 -3.85 0.46
C GLY A 39 -1.80 -3.75 1.51
N ILE A 40 -1.38 -2.54 1.88
CA ILE A 40 -0.42 -2.29 2.96
C ILE A 40 -1.19 -2.23 4.26
N THR A 41 -0.94 -3.17 5.16
CA THR A 41 -1.79 -3.40 6.34
C THR A 41 -1.05 -3.37 7.68
N ASN A 42 0.28 -3.21 7.66
CA ASN A 42 1.08 -3.06 8.87
C ASN A 42 2.18 -2.02 8.68
N SER A 43 2.74 -1.58 9.81
CA SER A 43 3.74 -0.51 9.85
C SER A 43 5.04 -0.85 9.11
N SER A 44 5.47 -2.11 9.12
CA SER A 44 6.69 -2.53 8.40
C SER A 44 6.51 -2.46 6.88
N GLU A 45 5.36 -2.92 6.36
CA GLU A 45 5.03 -2.76 4.93
C GLU A 45 4.96 -1.28 4.53
N ALA A 46 4.43 -0.43 5.41
CA ALA A 46 4.36 1.01 5.16
C ALA A 46 5.75 1.67 5.15
N GLU A 47 6.64 1.27 6.05
CA GLU A 47 8.02 1.75 6.09
C GLU A 47 8.77 1.38 4.81
N THR A 48 8.71 0.12 4.38
CA THR A 48 9.29 -0.32 3.11
C THR A 48 8.69 0.42 1.91
N PHE A 49 7.38 0.73 1.96
CA PHE A 49 6.71 1.45 0.88
C PHE A 49 7.13 2.92 0.79
N PHE A 50 7.28 3.61 1.92
CA PHE A 50 7.69 5.02 1.95
C PHE A 50 9.19 5.20 1.74
N TYR A 51 10.00 4.25 2.19
CA TYR A 51 11.46 4.32 2.19
C TYR A 51 12.12 3.08 1.58
N PRO A 52 11.79 2.73 0.32
CA PRO A 52 12.38 1.55 -0.32
C PRO A 52 13.89 1.70 -0.44
N GLN A 53 14.63 0.63 -0.18
CA GLN A 53 16.07 0.56 -0.34
C GLN A 53 16.44 -0.12 -1.66
N LEU A 54 17.62 0.16 -2.18
CA LEU A 54 18.12 -0.50 -3.39
C LEU A 54 18.23 -2.03 -3.20
N SER A 55 18.48 -2.48 -1.97
CA SER A 55 18.50 -3.90 -1.60
C SER A 55 17.14 -4.60 -1.72
N ASP A 56 16.03 -3.85 -1.71
CA ASP A 56 14.69 -4.40 -1.81
C ASP A 56 14.31 -4.68 -3.28
N LEU A 57 15.13 -4.21 -4.22
CA LEU A 57 14.92 -4.44 -5.65
C LEU A 57 15.23 -5.90 -5.99
N HIS A 58 14.28 -6.58 -6.65
CA HIS A 58 14.51 -7.91 -7.19
C HIS A 58 15.68 -7.91 -8.17
N ASP A 59 16.58 -8.90 -8.06
CA ASP A 59 17.66 -9.10 -9.03
C ASP A 59 17.04 -9.33 -10.42
N PRO A 60 17.29 -8.44 -11.39
CA PRO A 60 16.74 -8.58 -12.73
C PRO A 60 17.14 -9.91 -13.38
N PHE A 61 18.35 -10.44 -13.13
CA PHE A 61 18.82 -11.69 -13.74
C PHE A 61 18.12 -12.94 -13.19
N LEU A 62 17.41 -12.84 -12.06
CA LEU A 62 16.57 -13.91 -11.52
C LEU A 62 15.15 -13.89 -12.09
N MET A 63 14.76 -12.85 -12.82
CA MET A 63 13.44 -12.77 -13.44
C MET A 63 13.36 -13.68 -14.68
N LYS A 64 12.23 -14.38 -14.81
CA LYS A 64 11.98 -15.29 -15.94
C LYS A 64 12.04 -14.52 -17.27
N ASN A 65 12.87 -14.99 -18.21
CA ASN A 65 13.10 -14.42 -19.54
C ASN A 65 13.90 -13.10 -19.59
N MET A 66 14.73 -12.82 -18.58
CA MET A 66 15.66 -11.68 -18.62
C MET A 66 17.02 -11.99 -19.29
N VAL A 67 17.16 -13.17 -19.88
CA VAL A 67 18.32 -13.62 -20.67
C VAL A 67 17.95 -13.72 -22.14
#